data_AF-X1HM08-F1
#
_entry.id   AF-X1HM08-F1
#
_cell.length_a   1.000
_cell.length_b   1.000
_cell.length_c   1.000
_cell.angle_alpha   90.00
_cell.angle_beta   90.00
_cell.angle_gamma   90.00
#
_symmetry.space_group_name_H-M   'P 1'
#
loop_
_entity.id
_entity.type
_entity.pdbx_description
1 polymer ?
#
loop_
_entity_poly.entity_id
_entity_poly.type
_entity_poly.pdbx_seq_one_letter_code
_entity_poly.pdbx_strand_id
1 'polypeptide(L)' 'IHFSFGRMKNILLETSIAPSELISVSLIVIFIAVISSLQPALKASGMQPVDALRHV' A
#
# COMPACT_ATOMS: atom_id res chain seq x y z
N ILE A 1 8.07 -26.86 1.71
CA ILE A 1 8.09 -27.82 0.58
C ILE A 1 9.54 -28.06 0.20
N HIS A 2 10.03 -29.30 0.29
CA HIS A 2 11.42 -29.62 -0.06
C HIS A 2 11.54 -29.72 -1.58
N PHE A 3 12.34 -28.85 -2.17
CA PHE A 3 12.66 -28.87 -3.59
C PHE A 3 14.06 -29.47 -3.76
N SER A 4 14.21 -30.38 -4.72
CA SER A 4 15.52 -30.93 -5.09
C SER A 4 15.83 -30.47 -6.50
N PHE A 5 16.99 -29.83 -6.70
CA PHE A 5 17.44 -29.35 -8.01
C PHE A 5 18.80 -29.94 -8.33
N GLY A 6 18.89 -30.73 -9.41
CA GLY A 6 20.11 -31.44 -9.79
C GLY A 6 20.59 -32.40 -8.69
N ARG A 7 21.85 -32.27 -8.26
CA ARG A 7 22.45 -33.05 -7.16
C ARG A 7 22.21 -32.45 -5.77
N MET A 8 21.63 -31.25 -5.70
CA MET A 8 21.36 -30.57 -4.44
C MET A 8 20.01 -31.03 -3.89
N LYS A 9 20.08 -31.86 -2.86
CA LYS A 9 18.93 -32.31 -2.08
C LYS A 9 18.74 -31.36 -0.89
N ASN A 10 17.49 -31.20 -0.45
CA ASN A 10 17.14 -30.44 0.75
C ASN A 10 17.28 -28.91 0.63
N ILE A 11 16.89 -28.33 -0.50
CA ILE A 11 16.82 -26.87 -0.63
C ILE A 11 15.53 -26.41 0.06
N LEU A 12 15.67 -25.75 1.21
CA LEU A 12 14.58 -25.10 1.92
C LEU A 12 14.25 -23.80 1.17
N LEU A 13 13.18 -23.83 0.37
CA LEU A 13 12.57 -22.59 -0.12
C LEU A 13 11.76 -22.00 1.02
N GLU A 14 12.45 -21.28 1.90
CA GLU A 14 11.81 -20.49 2.93
C GLU A 14 11.50 -19.11 2.35
N THR A 15 10.23 -18.83 2.11
CA THR A 15 9.77 -17.45 1.87
C THR A 15 9.79 -16.75 3.21
N SER A 16 10.96 -16.21 3.58
CA SER A 16 11.12 -15.43 4.79
C SER A 16 10.86 -13.96 4.46
N ILE A 17 9.76 -13.44 4.99
CA ILE A 17 9.46 -12.00 4.97
C ILE A 17 9.66 -11.53 6.40
N ALA A 18 10.56 -10.58 6.62
CA ALA A 18 10.78 -10.07 7.96
C ALA A 18 9.55 -9.26 8.41
N PRO A 19 9.00 -9.50 9.62
CA PRO A 19 7.86 -8.71 10.12
C PRO A 19 8.14 -7.20 10.17
N SER A 20 9.41 -6.81 10.38
CA SER A 20 9.86 -5.42 10.33
C SER A 20 9.65 -4.78 8.96
N GLU A 21 9.94 -5.51 7.87
CA GLU A 21 9.75 -5.01 6.50
C GLU A 21 8.27 -4.75 6.21
N LEU A 22 7.39 -5.64 6.66
CA LEU A 22 5.94 -5.48 6.52
C LEU A 22 5.42 -4.23 7.26
N ILE A 23 5.91 -3.99 8.48
CA ILE A 23 5.54 -2.81 9.27
C ILE A 23 6.02 -1.54 8.57
N SER A 24 7.29 -1.51 8.12
CA SER A 24 7.86 -0.36 7.42
C SER A 24 7.08 -0.02 6.14
N VAL A 25 6.81 -1.02 5.29
CA VAL A 25 6.04 -0.81 4.04
C VAL A 25 4.63 -0.31 4.35
N SER A 26 3.95 -0.91 5.33
CA SER A 26 2.59 -0.51 5.70
C SER A 26 2.53 0.94 6.18
N LEU A 27 3.49 1.36 7.01
CA LEU A 27 3.58 2.74 7.49
C LEU A 27 3.80 3.74 6.36
N ILE A 28 4.70 3.42 5.43
CA ILE A 28 4.98 4.28 4.27
C ILE A 28 3.72 4.44 3.41
N VAL A 29 3.02 3.33 3.12
CA VAL A 29 1.80 3.34 2.31
C VAL A 29 0.71 4.17 2.97
N ILE A 30 0.45 3.96 4.26
CA ILE A 30 -0.53 4.73 5.03
C ILE A 30 -0.19 6.22 4.97
N PHE A 31 1.08 6.57 5.23
CA PHE A 31 1.53 7.95 5.23
C PHE A 31 1.30 8.65 3.89
N ILE A 32 1.73 8.01 2.80
CA ILE A 32 1.56 8.57 1.44
C ILE A 32 0.08 8.63 1.06
N ALA A 33 -0.71 7.61 1.41
CA ALA A 33 -2.15 7.58 1.14
C ALA A 33 -2.90 8.72 1.86
N VAL A 34 -2.53 9.01 3.11
CA VAL A 34 -3.08 10.15 3.86
C VAL A 34 -2.73 11.46 3.18
N ILE A 35 -1.46 11.70 2.83
CA ILE A 35 -1.05 12.94 2.16
C ILE A 35 -1.76 13.11 0.82
N SER A 36 -1.83 12.03 0.03
CA SER A 36 -2.48 12.01 -1.27
C SER A 36 -3.98 12.29 -1.19
N SER A 37 -4.67 11.71 -0.20
CA SER A 37 -6.11 11.93 0.00
C SER A 37 -6.44 13.27 0.66
N LEU A 38 -5.49 13.87 1.40
CA LEU A 38 -5.69 15.14 2.09
C LEU A 38 -5.79 16.31 1.11
N GLN A 39 -4.97 16.36 0.06
CA GLN A 39 -5.02 17.44 -0.96
C GLN A 39 -6.42 17.60 -1.60
N PRO A 40 -7.06 16.55 -2.16
CA PRO A 40 -8.40 16.66 -2.74
C PRO A 40 -9.48 16.86 -1.67
N ALA A 41 -9.33 16.28 -0.47
CA ALA A 41 -10.30 16.44 0.61
C ALA A 41 -10.39 17.91 1.08
N LEU A 42 -9.24 18.58 1.21
CA LEU A 42 -9.21 20.01 1.53
C LEU A 42 -9.84 20.85 0.42
N LYS A 43 -9.56 20.53 -0.84
CA LYS A 43 -10.18 21.21 -1.98
C LYS A 43 -11.71 21.02 -1.99
N ALA A 44 -12.20 19.83 -1.68
CA ALA A 44 -13.63 19.51 -1.65
C ALA A 44 -14.34 20.15 -0.44
N SER A 45 -13.67 20.23 0.71
CA SER A 45 -14.25 20.78 1.95
C SER A 45 -14.65 22.27 1.84
N GLY A 46 -14.10 23.01 0.88
CA GLY A 46 -14.42 24.42 0.65
C GLY A 46 -15.40 24.68 -0.49
N MET A 47 -15.89 23.66 -1.21
CA MET A 47 -16.78 23.84 -2.35
C MET A 47 -18.21 24.18 -1.86
N GLN A 48 -18.78 25.28 -2.36
CA GLN A 48 -20.17 25.63 -2.03
C GLN A 48 -21.12 24.61 -2.70
N PRO A 49 -22.12 24.09 -1.98
CA PRO A 49 -22.97 22.99 -2.45
C PRO A 49 -23.76 23.31 -3.74
N VAL A 50 -23.97 24.59 -4.05
CA VAL A 50 -24.64 25.05 -5.28
C VAL A 50 -23.77 24.91 -6.53
N ASP A 51 -22.44 25.08 -6.42
CA ASP A 51 -21.50 24.93 -7.54
C ASP A 51 -21.23 23.47 -7.88
N ALA A 52 -21.37 22.57 -6.89
CA ALA A 52 -21.23 21.12 -7.08
C ALA A 52 -22.40 20.48 -7.84
N LEU A 53 -23.60 21.10 -7.81
CA LEU A 53 -24.82 20.59 -8.46
C LEU A 53 -25.09 21.18 -9.85
N ARG A 54 -24.34 22.22 -10.28
CA ARG A 54 -24.50 22.85 -11.61
C ARG A 54 -23.73 22.15 -12.73
N HIS A 55 -23.12 20.99 -12.47
CA HIS A 55 -22.55 20.13 -13.51
C HIS A 55 -23.49 18.96 -13.82
N VAL A 56 -24.62 19.31 -14.45
CA VAL A 56 -25.23 18.56 -15.56
C VAL A 56 -25.51 19.54 -16.70
#